data_AF-A0A7X9E9K7-F1
#
_entry.id   AF-A0A7X9E9K7-F1
#
_cell.length_a   1.000
_cell.length_b   1.000
_cell.length_c   1.000
_cell.angle_alpha   90.00
_cell.angle_beta   90.00
_cell.angle_gamma   90.00
#
_symmetry.space_group_name_H-M   'P 1'
#
loop_
_entity.id
_entity.type
_entity.pdbx_description
1 polymer ?
#
loop_
_entity_poly.entity_id
_entity_poly.type
_entity_poly.pdbx_seq_one_letter_code
_entity_poly.pdbx_strand_id
1 'polypeptide(L)'
;MQLQSFLAMLFIFVVLPVFLLFSNHNIFYIAMALVLLFDSLRSIYFLLTGKKIITPDLNEDDKEFIDDLKNTTGFDLKWFNTCIKIARYLIAILFYIYCSFYVKNMFLNILISIVILYWVNRIINSFREENIHKIILPFYLERIIQLLINTSSAFVITIITLIKFKIK
;
A
#
# COMPACT_ATOMS: atom_id res chain seq x y z
N MET A 1 -0.81 33.50 -10.36
CA MET A 1 0.64 33.31 -10.59
C MET A 1 1.30 32.41 -9.54
N GLN A 2 1.06 32.59 -8.24
CA GLN A 2 1.71 31.80 -7.18
C GLN A 2 1.30 30.30 -7.19
N LEU A 3 0.04 29.99 -7.48
CA LEU A 3 -0.46 28.60 -7.60
C LEU A 3 0.20 27.84 -8.76
N GLN A 4 0.47 28.49 -9.89
CA GLN A 4 1.15 27.87 -11.04
C GLN A 4 2.63 27.57 -10.74
N SER A 5 3.33 28.49 -10.08
CA SER A 5 4.71 28.24 -9.61
C SER A 5 4.75 27.13 -8.56
N PHE A 6 3.79 27.08 -7.65
CA PHE A 6 3.68 26.00 -6.67
C PHE A 6 3.41 24.64 -7.33
N LEU A 7 2.49 24.58 -8.30
CA LEU A 7 2.23 23.35 -9.07
C LEU A 7 3.45 22.89 -9.86
N ALA A 8 4.17 23.82 -10.49
CA ALA A 8 5.40 23.52 -11.23
C ALA A 8 6.50 22.98 -10.30
N MET A 9 6.64 23.56 -9.11
CA MET A 9 7.54 23.07 -8.08
C MET A 9 7.17 21.64 -7.64
N LEU A 10 5.89 21.38 -7.36
CA LEU A 10 5.40 20.05 -6.99
C LEU A 10 5.66 19.03 -8.11
N PHE A 11 5.45 19.43 -9.36
CA PHE A 11 5.74 18.59 -10.52
C PHE A 11 7.24 18.24 -10.61
N ILE A 12 8.13 19.22 -10.48
CA ILE A 12 9.58 19.01 -10.59
C ILE A 12 10.14 18.21 -9.41
N PHE A 13 9.66 18.43 -8.18
CA PHE A 13 10.21 17.78 -7.00
C PHE A 13 9.57 16.44 -6.67
N VAL A 14 8.33 16.19 -7.11
CA VAL A 14 7.60 14.96 -6.77
C VAL A 14 7.31 14.13 -8.02
N VAL A 15 6.74 14.73 -9.06
CA VAL A 15 6.29 13.97 -10.25
C VAL A 15 7.48 13.53 -11.11
N LEU A 16 8.45 14.41 -11.35
CA LEU A 16 9.62 14.13 -12.20
C LEU A 16 10.50 13.01 -11.63
N PRO A 17 10.88 12.99 -10.33
CA PRO A 17 11.68 11.89 -9.78
C PRO A 17 10.92 10.56 -9.80
N VAL A 18 9.61 10.60 -9.54
CA VAL A 18 8.75 9.42 -9.68
C VAL A 18 8.80 8.91 -11.12
N PHE A 19 8.60 9.76 -12.11
CA PHE A 19 8.70 9.39 -13.53
C PHE A 19 10.06 8.80 -13.91
N LEU A 20 11.15 9.37 -13.40
CA LEU A 20 12.51 8.85 -13.65
C LEU A 20 12.70 7.46 -13.04
N LEU A 21 12.12 7.17 -11.87
CA LEU A 21 12.13 5.82 -11.30
C LEU A 21 11.36 4.83 -12.18
N PHE A 22 10.24 5.25 -12.77
CA PHE A 22 9.43 4.43 -13.70
C PHE A 22 10.09 4.23 -15.08
N SER A 23 11.02 5.10 -15.47
CA SER A 23 11.71 5.02 -16.78
C SER A 23 12.60 3.78 -16.91
N ASN A 24 13.19 3.31 -15.80
CA ASN A 24 14.01 2.10 -15.81
C ASN A 24 13.32 0.97 -15.04
N HIS A 25 12.87 -0.05 -15.77
CA HIS A 25 12.15 -1.20 -15.22
C HIS A 25 12.91 -1.97 -14.10
N ASN A 26 14.24 -1.89 -14.06
CA ASN A 26 15.02 -2.51 -12.98
C ASN A 26 15.02 -1.64 -11.73
N ILE A 27 15.21 -0.33 -11.88
CA ILE A 27 15.20 0.63 -10.76
C ILE A 27 13.80 0.68 -10.15
N PHE A 28 12.76 0.77 -11.00
CA PHE A 28 11.36 0.69 -10.58
C PHE A 28 11.11 -0.57 -9.74
N TYR A 29 11.54 -1.73 -10.24
CA TYR A 29 11.37 -2.99 -9.52
C TYR A 29 12.09 -2.99 -8.18
N ILE A 30 13.36 -2.59 -8.12
CA ILE A 30 14.15 -2.57 -6.87
C ILE A 30 13.48 -1.65 -5.84
N ALA A 31 13.11 -0.44 -6.24
CA ALA A 31 12.48 0.53 -5.35
C ALA A 31 11.17 0.00 -4.78
N MET A 32 10.29 -0.50 -5.65
CA MET A 32 8.99 -1.05 -5.22
C MET A 32 9.13 -2.32 -4.39
N ALA A 33 10.03 -3.22 -4.78
CA ALA A 33 10.33 -4.44 -4.03
C ALA A 33 10.82 -4.11 -2.62
N LEU A 34 11.75 -3.16 -2.48
CA LEU A 34 12.23 -2.71 -1.17
C LEU A 34 11.11 -2.11 -0.32
N VAL A 35 10.34 -1.18 -0.87
CA VAL A 35 9.24 -0.53 -0.14
C VAL A 35 8.23 -1.57 0.37
N LEU A 36 7.79 -2.49 -0.49
CA LEU A 36 6.81 -3.52 -0.12
C LEU A 36 7.41 -4.59 0.80
N LEU A 37 8.68 -4.94 0.64
CA LEU A 37 9.35 -5.90 1.51
C LEU A 37 9.54 -5.32 2.91
N PHE A 38 9.97 -4.05 3.02
CA PHE A 38 10.05 -3.36 4.32
C PHE A 38 8.68 -3.25 4.98
N ASP A 39 7.63 -2.91 4.23
CA ASP A 39 6.26 -2.86 4.76
C ASP A 39 5.79 -4.23 5.27
N SER A 40 6.01 -5.29 4.49
CA SER A 40 5.68 -6.67 4.89
C SER A 40 6.47 -7.13 6.11
N LEU A 41 7.79 -6.90 6.16
CA LEU A 41 8.63 -7.25 7.31
C LEU A 41 8.23 -6.47 8.57
N ARG A 42 8.01 -5.16 8.42
CA ARG A 42 7.53 -4.31 9.52
C ARG A 42 6.21 -4.83 10.04
N SER A 43 5.26 -5.16 9.16
CA SER A 43 3.97 -5.71 9.55
C SER A 43 4.10 -7.06 10.25
N ILE A 44 4.93 -7.98 9.75
CA ILE A 44 5.22 -9.26 10.43
C ILE A 44 5.81 -9.03 11.83
N TYR A 45 6.78 -8.13 11.95
CA TYR A 45 7.41 -7.80 13.23
C TYR A 45 6.39 -7.29 14.25
N PHE A 46 5.49 -6.38 13.86
CA PHE A 46 4.44 -5.89 14.75
C PHE A 46 3.42 -6.98 15.11
N LEU A 47 3.03 -7.81 14.14
CA LEU A 47 2.10 -8.91 14.36
C LEU A 47 2.71 -10.01 15.24
N LEU A 48 4.03 -10.19 15.26
CA LEU A 48 4.70 -11.15 16.15
C LEU A 48 4.90 -10.56 17.55
N THR A 49 5.35 -9.31 17.63
CA THR A 49 5.65 -8.64 18.92
C THR A 49 4.39 -8.26 19.68
N GLY A 50 3.21 -8.27 19.06
CA GLY A 50 1.94 -7.90 19.70
C GLY A 50 1.84 -6.40 20.06
N LYS A 51 2.86 -5.60 19.72
CA LYS A 51 2.81 -4.15 19.80
C LYS A 51 1.77 -3.66 18.79
N LYS A 52 0.63 -3.16 19.29
CA LYS A 52 -0.30 -2.40 18.46
C LYS A 52 0.47 -1.28 17.78
N ILE A 53 0.22 -1.06 16.50
CA ILE A 53 0.65 0.16 15.82
C ILE A 53 -0.02 1.28 16.61
N ILE A 54 0.78 2.04 17.37
CA ILE A 54 0.32 3.26 18.00
C ILE A 54 0.19 4.25 16.84
N THR A 55 -0.97 4.24 16.19
CA THR A 55 -1.41 5.44 15.50
C THR A 55 -1.55 6.49 16.59
N PRO A 56 -0.86 7.64 16.50
CA PRO A 56 -1.14 8.73 17.42
C PRO A 56 -2.65 9.00 17.30
N ASP A 57 -3.37 8.81 18.40
CA ASP A 57 -4.79 9.14 18.44
C ASP A 57 -4.87 10.64 18.18
N LEU A 58 -5.67 11.05 17.20
CA LEU A 58 -5.84 12.47 16.91
C LEU A 58 -6.49 13.09 18.15
N ASN A 59 -5.83 14.09 18.72
CA ASN A 59 -6.37 14.81 19.87
C ASN A 59 -7.67 15.54 19.43
N GLU A 60 -8.51 15.92 20.39
CA GLU A 60 -9.78 16.59 20.09
C GLU A 60 -9.56 17.88 19.27
N ASP A 61 -8.48 18.62 19.56
CA ASP A 61 -8.05 19.81 18.82
C ASP A 61 -7.77 19.52 17.33
N ASP A 62 -7.17 18.36 17.01
CA ASP A 62 -6.86 17.97 15.63
C ASP A 62 -8.15 17.63 14.86
N LYS A 63 -9.15 17.07 15.55
CA LYS A 63 -10.45 16.73 14.95
C LYS A 63 -11.26 17.99 14.66
N GLU A 64 -11.26 18.95 15.59
CA GLU A 64 -11.90 20.26 15.41
C GLU A 64 -11.29 21.00 14.22
N PHE A 65 -9.96 21.05 14.11
CA PHE A 65 -9.28 21.66 12.96
C PHE A 65 -9.64 20.99 11.62
N ILE A 66 -9.74 19.64 11.57
CA ILE A 66 -10.10 18.92 10.34
C ILE A 66 -11.54 19.22 9.93
N ASP A 67 -12.46 19.30 10.88
CA ASP A 67 -13.86 19.60 10.60
C ASP A 67 -14.06 21.09 10.23
N ASP A 68 -13.33 22.01 10.85
CA ASP A 68 -13.27 23.42 10.46
C ASP A 68 -12.68 23.61 9.06
N LEU A 69 -11.62 22.87 8.71
CA LEU A 69 -11.05 22.88 7.37
C LEU A 69 -12.07 22.44 6.33
N LYS A 70 -12.84 21.38 6.63
CA LYS A 70 -13.93 20.89 5.77
C LYS A 70 -15.03 21.94 5.61
N ASN A 71 -15.44 22.59 6.69
CA ASN A 71 -16.49 23.62 6.66
C ASN A 71 -16.04 24.89 5.92
N THR A 72 -14.78 25.28 6.06
CA THR A 72 -14.25 26.54 5.51
C THR A 72 -13.84 26.41 4.05
N THR A 73 -13.29 25.26 3.64
CA THR A 73 -12.73 25.07 2.29
C THR A 73 -13.52 24.07 1.43
N GLY A 74 -14.47 23.34 2.01
CA GLY A 74 -15.14 22.21 1.38
C GLY A 74 -14.25 20.98 1.18
N PHE A 75 -12.99 21.01 1.62
CA PHE A 75 -12.03 19.93 1.42
C PHE A 75 -12.16 18.87 2.51
N ASP A 76 -12.56 17.66 2.12
CA ASP A 76 -12.70 16.54 3.05
C ASP A 76 -11.37 15.77 3.19
N LEU A 77 -10.62 16.09 4.25
CA LEU A 77 -9.33 15.46 4.55
C LEU A 77 -9.47 13.97 4.91
N LYS A 78 -10.63 13.55 5.46
CA LYS A 78 -10.92 12.14 5.76
C LYS A 78 -11.07 11.37 4.45
N TRP A 79 -11.82 11.90 3.48
CA TRP A 79 -11.95 11.32 2.14
C TRP A 79 -10.59 11.25 1.41
N PHE A 80 -9.79 12.32 1.46
CA PHE A 80 -8.47 12.36 0.84
C PHE A 80 -7.52 11.30 1.41
N ASN A 81 -7.53 11.09 2.73
CA ASN A 81 -6.75 10.03 3.38
C ASN A 81 -7.19 8.63 2.91
N THR A 82 -8.49 8.39 2.77
CA THR A 82 -9.04 7.15 2.20
C THR A 82 -8.58 6.95 0.76
N CYS A 83 -8.60 8.00 -0.07
CA CYS A 83 -8.09 7.95 -1.44
C CYS A 83 -6.58 7.60 -1.50
N ILE A 84 -5.75 8.19 -0.63
CA ILE A 84 -4.32 7.85 -0.54
C ILE A 84 -4.14 6.37 -0.15
N LYS A 85 -4.92 5.89 0.82
CA LYS A 85 -4.89 4.49 1.28
C LYS A 85 -5.23 3.53 0.14
N ILE A 86 -6.27 3.83 -0.65
CA ILE A 86 -6.67 3.05 -1.83
C ILE A 86 -5.59 3.11 -2.93
N ALA A 87 -5.06 4.29 -3.22
CA ALA A 87 -4.00 4.45 -4.22
C ALA A 87 -2.77 3.59 -3.91
N ARG A 88 -2.38 3.51 -2.63
CA ARG A 88 -1.30 2.63 -2.17
C ARG A 88 -1.57 1.15 -2.48
N TYR A 89 -2.80 0.68 -2.20
CA TYR A 89 -3.18 -0.70 -2.50
C TYR A 89 -3.19 -0.99 -4.00
N LEU A 90 -3.64 -0.02 -4.81
CA LEU A 90 -3.66 -0.14 -6.27
C LEU A 90 -2.25 -0.21 -6.85
N ILE A 91 -1.31 0.59 -6.34
CA ILE A 91 0.11 0.52 -6.71
C ILE A 91 0.68 -0.86 -6.35
N ALA A 92 0.35 -1.40 -5.17
CA ALA A 92 0.79 -2.75 -4.78
C ALA A 92 0.24 -3.82 -5.73
N ILE A 93 -1.04 -3.76 -6.10
CA ILE A 93 -1.67 -4.67 -7.07
C ILE A 93 -0.95 -4.61 -8.42
N LEU A 94 -0.72 -3.40 -8.95
CA LEU A 94 0.00 -3.21 -10.21
C LEU A 94 1.40 -3.84 -10.17
N PHE A 95 2.11 -3.68 -9.05
CA PHE A 95 3.42 -4.31 -8.86
C PHE A 95 3.34 -5.85 -8.87
N TYR A 96 2.34 -6.46 -8.22
CA TYR A 96 2.16 -7.91 -8.23
C TYR A 96 1.76 -8.45 -9.61
N ILE A 97 0.95 -7.70 -10.36
CA ILE A 97 0.65 -8.02 -11.77
C ILE A 97 1.94 -7.97 -12.60
N TYR A 98 2.75 -6.92 -12.43
CA TYR A 98 4.06 -6.82 -13.07
C TYR A 98 4.95 -8.03 -12.74
N CYS A 99 5.03 -8.41 -11.47
CA CYS A 99 5.74 -9.59 -10.99
C CYS A 99 5.26 -10.91 -11.64
N SER A 100 3.95 -11.08 -11.85
CA SER A 100 3.37 -12.26 -12.50
C SER A 100 3.95 -12.51 -13.90
N PHE A 101 4.20 -11.45 -14.68
CA PHE A 101 4.79 -11.58 -16.03
C PHE A 101 6.21 -12.15 -16.03
N TYR A 102 6.96 -12.03 -14.94
CA TYR A 102 8.33 -12.56 -14.85
C TYR A 102 8.37 -14.02 -14.40
N VAL A 103 7.26 -14.55 -13.91
CA VAL A 103 7.23 -15.88 -13.28
C VAL A 103 6.54 -16.89 -14.19
N LYS A 104 7.32 -17.86 -14.67
CA LYS A 104 6.81 -18.98 -15.48
C LYS A 104 6.24 -20.12 -14.64
N ASN A 105 6.44 -20.13 -13.33
CA ASN A 105 5.99 -21.20 -12.45
C ASN A 105 4.53 -20.96 -11.99
N MET A 106 3.65 -21.91 -12.30
CA MET A 106 2.22 -21.85 -11.97
C MET A 106 1.96 -21.68 -10.47
N PHE A 107 2.75 -22.33 -9.60
CA PHE A 107 2.57 -22.24 -8.14
C PHE A 107 2.77 -20.81 -7.62
N LEU A 108 3.76 -20.09 -8.15
CA LEU A 108 4.02 -18.70 -7.76
C LEU A 108 2.93 -17.76 -8.29
N ASN A 109 2.40 -18.01 -9.48
CA ASN A 109 1.29 -17.20 -10.02
C ASN A 109 0.01 -17.36 -9.20
N ILE A 110 -0.27 -18.56 -8.66
CA ILE A 110 -1.36 -18.78 -7.70
C ILE A 110 -1.14 -17.94 -6.44
N LEU A 111 0.08 -17.97 -5.90
CA LEU A 111 0.41 -17.24 -4.66
C LEU A 111 0.34 -15.71 -4.86
N ILE A 112 0.80 -15.20 -6.02
CA ILE A 112 0.64 -13.81 -6.44
C ILE A 112 -0.86 -13.43 -6.52
N SER A 113 -1.68 -14.31 -7.09
CA SER A 113 -3.12 -14.08 -7.23
C SER A 113 -3.83 -13.97 -5.88
N ILE A 114 -3.45 -14.80 -4.90
CA ILE A 114 -3.95 -14.73 -3.52
C ILE A 114 -3.59 -13.38 -2.89
N VAL A 115 -2.34 -12.91 -3.07
CA VAL A 115 -1.89 -11.60 -2.56
C VAL A 115 -2.69 -10.47 -3.21
N ILE A 116 -2.91 -10.51 -4.53
CA ILE A 116 -3.71 -9.51 -5.24
C ILE A 116 -5.16 -9.47 -4.71
N LEU A 117 -5.82 -10.63 -4.59
CA LEU A 117 -7.19 -10.71 -4.07
C LEU A 117 -7.30 -10.12 -2.66
N TYR A 118 -6.29 -10.32 -1.83
CA TYR A 118 -6.27 -9.71 -0.52
C TYR A 118 -6.25 -8.17 -0.57
N TRP A 119 -5.39 -7.59 -1.41
CA TRP A 119 -5.33 -6.13 -1.57
C TRP A 119 -6.64 -5.58 -2.15
N VAL A 120 -7.27 -6.29 -3.08
CA VAL A 120 -8.60 -5.94 -3.61
C VAL A 120 -9.64 -5.95 -2.49
N ASN A 121 -9.66 -6.99 -1.64
CA ASN A 121 -10.56 -7.06 -0.50
C ASN A 121 -10.32 -5.89 0.49
N ARG A 122 -9.06 -5.47 0.70
CA ARG A 122 -8.77 -4.27 1.50
C ARG A 122 -9.30 -2.99 0.89
N ILE A 123 -9.25 -2.84 -0.44
CA ILE A 123 -9.85 -1.69 -1.14
C ILE A 123 -11.36 -1.68 -0.89
N ILE A 124 -12.04 -2.81 -1.12
CA ILE A 124 -13.50 -2.93 -0.90
C ILE A 124 -13.87 -2.59 0.54
N ASN A 125 -13.12 -3.13 1.51
CA ASN A 125 -13.36 -2.84 2.93
C ASN A 125 -13.10 -1.37 3.29
N SER A 126 -12.17 -0.69 2.61
CA SER A 126 -11.90 0.73 2.84
C SER A 126 -13.04 1.63 2.36
N PHE A 127 -13.79 1.22 1.33
CA PHE A 127 -15.03 1.90 0.93
C PHE A 127 -16.22 1.55 1.84
N ARG A 128 -16.24 0.34 2.40
CA ARG A 128 -17.36 -0.14 3.24
C ARG A 128 -17.32 0.39 4.68
N GLU A 129 -16.22 1.03 5.12
CA GLU A 129 -16.14 1.64 6.46
C GLU A 129 -17.22 2.71 6.71
N GLU A 130 -17.84 3.27 5.66
CA GLU A 130 -18.95 4.22 5.78
C GLU A 130 -20.35 3.58 5.86
N ASN A 131 -20.51 2.30 5.49
CA ASN A 131 -21.82 1.63 5.41
C ASN A 131 -21.79 0.26 6.11
N ILE A 132 -22.30 0.24 7.34
CA ILE A 132 -22.84 -0.85 8.20
C ILE A 132 -22.53 -2.33 7.85
N HIS A 133 -22.23 -3.08 8.93
CA HIS A 133 -21.90 -4.52 9.05
C HIS A 133 -20.47 -4.94 8.66
N LYS A 134 -19.54 -4.70 9.60
CA LYS A 134 -18.34 -5.53 9.72
C LYS A 134 -18.80 -6.98 9.93
N ILE A 135 -18.52 -7.86 8.99
CA ILE A 135 -18.44 -9.29 9.26
C ILE A 135 -17.37 -9.41 10.37
N ILE A 136 -17.81 -9.71 11.59
CA ILE A 136 -16.93 -9.84 12.76
C ILE A 136 -16.16 -11.15 12.57
N LEU A 137 -15.11 -11.09 11.75
CA LEU A 137 -14.07 -12.11 11.77
C LEU A 137 -13.37 -11.97 13.13
N PRO A 138 -13.20 -13.07 13.90
CA PRO A 138 -12.49 -12.99 15.17
C PRO A 138 -11.09 -12.43 14.95
N PHE A 139 -10.70 -11.49 15.81
CA PHE A 139 -9.44 -10.74 15.75
C PHE A 139 -8.20 -11.62 15.50
N TYR A 140 -8.21 -12.86 16.01
CA TYR A 140 -7.15 -13.84 15.79
C TYR A 140 -7.05 -14.32 14.34
N LEU A 141 -8.18 -14.55 13.65
CA LEU A 141 -8.17 -14.99 12.26
C LEU A 141 -7.68 -13.88 11.34
N GLU A 142 -8.08 -12.63 11.59
CA GLU A 142 -7.59 -11.48 10.81
C GLU A 142 -6.06 -11.33 10.94
N ARG A 143 -5.53 -11.50 12.16
CA ARG A 143 -4.09 -11.47 12.43
C ARG A 143 -3.34 -12.61 11.71
N ILE A 144 -3.87 -13.83 11.72
CA ILE A 144 -3.25 -14.98 11.04
C ILE A 144 -3.27 -14.78 9.53
N ILE A 145 -4.40 -14.36 8.96
CA ILE A 145 -4.54 -14.07 7.53
C ILE A 145 -3.52 -13.01 7.11
N GLN A 146 -3.44 -11.90 7.85
CA GLN A 146 -2.50 -10.83 7.54
C GLN A 146 -1.04 -11.29 7.64
N LEU A 147 -0.70 -12.10 8.64
CA LEU A 147 0.65 -12.66 8.77
C LEU A 147 0.98 -13.58 7.60
N LEU A 148 0.05 -14.44 7.19
CA LEU A 148 0.22 -15.35 6.07
C LEU A 148 0.47 -14.57 4.77
N ILE A 149 -0.31 -13.53 4.51
CA ILE A 149 -0.18 -12.73 3.28
C ILE A 149 1.10 -11.91 3.26
N ASN A 150 1.49 -11.30 4.38
CA ASN A 150 2.75 -10.55 4.43
C ASN A 150 3.97 -11.48 4.24
N THR A 151 3.89 -12.69 4.79
CA THR A 151 4.93 -13.72 4.60
C THR A 151 4.97 -14.17 3.14
N SER A 152 3.80 -14.45 2.55
CA SER A 152 3.66 -14.77 1.12
C SER A 152 4.19 -13.64 0.22
N SER A 153 3.88 -12.40 0.53
CA SER A 153 4.40 -11.21 -0.15
C SER A 153 5.93 -11.15 -0.12
N ALA A 154 6.53 -11.24 1.07
CA ALA A 154 7.99 -11.21 1.21
C ALA A 154 8.66 -12.38 0.46
N PHE A 155 8.04 -13.57 0.51
CA PHE A 155 8.51 -14.76 -0.20
C PHE A 155 8.49 -14.57 -1.73
N VAL A 156 7.38 -14.06 -2.28
CA VAL A 156 7.25 -13.74 -3.72
C VAL A 156 8.32 -12.74 -4.14
N ILE A 157 8.45 -11.63 -3.41
CA ILE A 157 9.42 -10.58 -3.74
C ILE A 157 10.84 -11.15 -3.76
N THR A 158 11.19 -11.99 -2.77
CA THR A 158 12.52 -12.60 -2.67
C THR A 158 12.79 -13.54 -3.84
N ILE A 159 11.85 -14.43 -4.17
CA ILE A 159 12.02 -15.38 -5.28
C ILE A 159 12.11 -14.65 -6.63
N ILE A 160 11.25 -13.66 -6.87
CA ILE A 160 11.27 -12.92 -8.14
C ILE A 160 12.56 -12.13 -8.27
N THR A 161 13.08 -11.58 -7.17
CA THR A 161 14.39 -10.91 -7.16
C THR A 161 15.49 -11.89 -7.56
N LEU A 162 15.52 -13.08 -6.95
CA LEU A 162 16.48 -14.12 -7.33
C LEU A 162 16.36 -14.50 -8.81
N ILE A 163 15.14 -14.71 -9.33
CA ILE A 163 14.91 -15.04 -10.74
C ILE A 163 15.39 -13.91 -11.66
N LYS A 164 15.01 -12.66 -11.37
CA LYS A 164 15.30 -11.49 -12.21
C LYS A 164 16.79 -11.15 -12.26
N PHE A 165 17.52 -11.36 -11.15
CA PHE A 165 18.96 -11.08 -11.08
C PHE A 165 19.86 -12.28 -11.39
N LYS A 166 19.34 -13.53 -11.34
CA LYS A 166 20.08 -14.74 -11.75
C LYS A 166 20.00 -15.01 -13.26
N ILE A 167 18.96 -14.55 -13.95
CA ILE A 167 18.81 -14.69 -15.42
C ILE A 167 19.57 -13.57 -16.17
N LYS A 168 20.62 -13.01 -15.56
CA LYS A 168 21.45 -11.97 -16.17
C LYS A 168 22.91 -12.40 -16.24
#